data_AF-A0A955P2M5-F1
#
_entry.id   AF-A0A955P2M5-F1
#
_cell.length_a   1.000
_cell.length_b   1.000
_cell.length_c   1.000
_cell.angle_alpha   90.00
_cell.angle_beta   90.00
_cell.angle_gamma   90.00
#
_symmetry.space_group_name_H-M   'P 1'
#
loop_
_entity.id
_entity.type
_entity.pdbx_description
1 polymer ?
#
loop_
_entity_poly.entity_id
_entity_poly.type
_entity_poly.pdbx_seq_one_letter_code
_entity_poly.pdbx_strand_id
1 'polypeptide(L)'
;ILLVPAMPGIYGTLDEKLDHYRRYDREGLAELLEESGFVIEKIRHLNALGALGWWFNGKILKRKILPKRQLGVMDKLLPYLKIEYKLNLPYGLSLLVVAKKPKGHYS
;
A
#
# COMPACT_ATOMS: atom_id res chain seq x y z
N ILE A 1 -3.12 9.26 -10.15
CA ILE A 1 -3.16 7.91 -9.56
C ILE A 1 -2.04 7.84 -8.54
N LEU A 2 -2.29 7.30 -7.34
CA LEU A 2 -1.30 7.08 -6.30
C LEU A 2 -1.28 5.60 -5.93
N LEU A 3 -0.08 5.07 -5.69
CA LEU A 3 0.13 3.75 -5.10
C LEU A 3 1.11 3.94 -3.95
N VAL A 4 0.63 3.80 -2.72
CA VAL A 4 1.43 4.08 -1.51
C VAL A 4 1.45 2.88 -0.56
N PRO A 5 2.52 2.72 0.25
CA PRO A 5 2.56 1.70 1.30
C PRO A 5 1.39 1.88 2.29
N ALA A 6 0.66 0.82 2.56
CA ALA A 6 -0.49 0.83 3.45
C ALA A 6 -0.19 0.15 4.79
N MET A 7 -1.15 0.22 5.70
CA MET A 7 -1.10 -0.40 7.04
C MET A 7 0.09 0.12 7.87
N PRO A 8 0.00 1.30 8.50
CA PRO A 8 1.09 1.86 9.31
C PRO A 8 1.65 0.90 10.35
N GLY A 9 0.79 0.06 10.91
CA GLY A 9 1.13 -0.97 11.88
C GLY A 9 2.09 -2.08 11.39
N ILE A 10 2.42 -2.17 10.10
CA ILE A 10 3.39 -3.16 9.60
C ILE A 10 4.72 -2.55 9.13
N TYR A 11 4.91 -1.24 9.32
CA TYR A 11 6.21 -0.58 9.07
C TYR A 11 7.33 -1.30 9.84
N GLY A 12 8.46 -1.53 9.17
CA GLY A 12 9.64 -2.12 9.81
C GLY A 12 10.90 -2.03 8.97
N THR A 13 11.87 -2.89 9.29
CA THR A 13 13.23 -2.85 8.72
C THR A 13 13.31 -3.00 7.19
N LEU A 14 12.32 -3.63 6.55
CA LEU A 14 12.21 -3.68 5.10
C LEU A 14 11.82 -2.32 4.51
N ASP A 15 10.95 -1.57 5.18
CA ASP A 15 10.56 -0.21 4.77
C ASP A 15 11.73 0.74 4.86
N GLU A 16 12.43 0.72 6.00
CA GLU A 16 13.65 1.50 6.21
C GLU A 16 14.70 1.20 5.14
N LYS A 17 14.86 -0.08 4.77
CA LYS A 17 15.86 -0.47 3.77
C LYS A 17 15.50 -0.03 2.35
N LEU A 18 14.21 0.19 2.07
CA LEU A 18 13.72 0.70 0.80
C LEU A 18 13.50 2.22 0.82
N ASP A 19 14.02 2.91 1.85
CA ASP A 19 13.87 4.35 2.05
C ASP A 19 12.40 4.81 2.06
N HIS A 20 11.49 3.94 2.50
CA HIS A 20 10.10 4.33 2.74
C HIS A 20 10.01 5.13 4.03
N TYR A 21 9.58 6.40 3.91
CA TYR A 21 9.44 7.29 5.06
C TYR A 21 8.23 6.95 5.95
N ARG A 22 7.07 6.64 5.34
CA ARG A 22 5.83 6.32 6.06
C ARG A 22 4.91 5.39 5.29
N ARG A 23 4.02 4.74 6.03
CA ARG A 23 2.86 3.99 5.53
C ARG A 23 1.58 4.75 5.88
N TYR A 24 0.51 4.51 5.13
CA TYR A 24 -0.77 5.20 5.24
C TYR A 24 -1.90 4.25 5.65
N ASP A 25 -2.78 4.70 6.52
CA ASP A 25 -4.12 4.15 6.62
C ASP A 25 -5.04 4.77 5.55
N ARG A 26 -6.21 4.15 5.35
CA ARG A 26 -7.11 4.52 4.25
C ARG A 26 -7.77 5.86 4.52
N GLU A 27 -8.22 6.06 5.75
CA GLU A 27 -8.99 7.22 6.19
C GLU A 27 -8.12 8.47 6.18
N GLY A 28 -6.94 8.42 6.79
CA GLY A 28 -5.99 9.55 6.83
C GLY A 28 -5.43 9.91 5.46
N LEU A 29 -5.25 8.93 4.55
CA LEU A 29 -4.89 9.24 3.16
C LEU A 29 -6.04 9.91 2.40
N ALA A 30 -7.28 9.51 2.66
CA ALA A 30 -8.44 10.11 2.02
C ALA A 30 -8.62 11.56 2.47
N GLU A 31 -8.58 11.80 3.79
CA GLU A 31 -8.64 13.13 4.38
C GLU A 31 -7.56 14.06 3.81
N LEU A 32 -6.30 13.60 3.79
CA LEU A 32 -5.18 14.39 3.24
C LEU A 32 -5.40 14.78 1.76
N LEU A 33 -5.97 13.89 0.95
CA LEU A 33 -6.24 14.17 -0.46
C LEU A 33 -7.40 15.14 -0.64
N GLU A 34 -8.47 14.98 0.14
CA GLU A 34 -9.63 15.86 0.11
C GLU A 34 -9.27 17.28 0.59
N GLU A 35 -8.49 17.41 1.67
CA GLU A 35 -7.94 18.68 2.15
C GLU A 35 -7.02 19.35 1.11
N SER A 36 -6.32 18.53 0.31
CA SER A 36 -5.51 19.00 -0.82
C SER A 36 -6.34 19.36 -2.07
N GLY A 37 -7.67 19.31 -1.98
CA GLY A 37 -8.61 19.66 -3.05
C GLY A 37 -8.83 18.56 -4.09
N PHE A 38 -8.33 17.35 -3.88
CA PHE A 38 -8.58 16.24 -4.79
C PHE A 38 -9.96 15.63 -4.57
N VAL A 39 -10.58 15.20 -5.66
CA VAL A 39 -11.82 14.41 -5.60
C VAL A 39 -11.45 12.94 -5.78
N ILE A 40 -11.62 12.14 -4.72
CA ILE A 40 -11.31 10.71 -4.74
C ILE A 40 -12.41 9.97 -5.50
N GLU A 41 -12.03 9.30 -6.59
CA GLU A 41 -12.94 8.42 -7.33
C GLU A 41 -12.90 6.99 -6.80
N LYS A 42 -11.73 6.56 -6.30
CA LYS A 42 -11.50 5.20 -5.84
C LYS A 42 -10.32 5.14 -4.89
N ILE A 43 -10.49 4.39 -3.80
CA ILE A 43 -9.40 4.00 -2.90
C ILE A 43 -9.56 2.52 -2.54
N ARG A 44 -8.52 1.71 -2.75
CA ARG A 44 -8.54 0.25 -2.50
C ARG A 44 -7.22 -0.27 -1.96
N HIS A 45 -7.31 -1.27 -1.09
CA HIS A 45 -6.15 -2.05 -0.69
C HIS A 45 -5.77 -3.08 -1.77
N LEU A 46 -4.47 -3.35 -1.89
CA LEU A 46 -3.89 -4.34 -2.79
C LEU A 46 -2.87 -5.21 -2.04
N ASN A 47 -2.68 -6.44 -2.51
CA ASN A 47 -1.62 -7.33 -2.05
C ASN A 47 -1.73 -7.68 -0.55
N ALA A 48 -2.87 -8.24 -0.18
CA ALA A 48 -3.18 -8.66 1.19
C ALA A 48 -2.23 -9.76 1.67
N LEU A 49 -1.95 -10.76 0.83
CA LEU A 49 -0.97 -11.80 1.15
C LEU A 49 0.46 -11.23 1.29
N GLY A 50 0.82 -10.26 0.44
CA GLY A 50 2.08 -9.54 0.55
C GLY A 50 2.22 -8.78 1.87
N ALA A 51 1.12 -8.24 2.42
CA ALA A 51 1.13 -7.56 3.72
C ALA A 51 1.57 -8.49 4.85
N LEU A 52 1.07 -9.73 4.86
CA LEU A 52 1.45 -10.75 5.84
C LEU A 52 2.93 -11.12 5.74
N GLY A 53 3.41 -11.37 4.52
CA GLY A 53 4.82 -11.65 4.26
C GLY A 53 5.72 -10.49 4.69
N TRP A 54 5.33 -9.25 4.38
CA TRP A 54 6.08 -8.06 4.73
C TRP A 54 6.14 -7.82 6.24
N TRP A 55 5.00 -7.93 6.92
CA TRP A 55 4.91 -7.81 8.37
C TRP A 55 5.81 -8.83 9.07
N PHE A 56 5.71 -10.10 8.69
CA PHE A 56 6.50 -11.15 9.31
C PHE A 56 8.00 -10.94 9.07
N ASN A 57 8.41 -10.60 7.86
CA ASN A 57 9.82 -10.42 7.54
C ASN A 57 10.41 -9.13 8.09
N GLY A 58 9.75 -8.00 7.88
CA GLY A 58 10.28 -6.67 8.21
C GLY A 58 10.05 -6.25 9.65
N LYS A 59 8.93 -6.66 10.26
CA LYS A 59 8.56 -6.26 11.62
C LYS A 59 8.89 -7.33 12.67
N ILE A 60 8.59 -8.60 12.39
CA ILE A 60 8.86 -9.70 13.34
C ILE A 60 10.31 -10.19 13.25
N LEU A 61 10.75 -10.62 12.07
CA LEU A 61 12.11 -11.14 11.85
C LEU A 61 13.17 -10.06 11.66
N LYS A 62 12.75 -8.78 11.53
CA LYS A 62 13.62 -7.62 11.33
C LYS A 62 14.62 -7.79 10.17
N ARG A 63 14.21 -8.48 9.12
CA ARG A 63 15.01 -8.67 7.90
C ARG A 63 15.10 -7.35 7.16
N LYS A 64 16.32 -6.90 6.87
CA LYS A 64 16.56 -5.75 6.00
C LYS A 64 16.42 -6.09 4.52
N ILE A 65 16.61 -7.35 4.14
CA ILE A 65 16.53 -7.80 2.75
C ILE A 65 15.67 -9.07 2.71
N LEU A 66 14.71 -9.11 1.79
CA LEU A 66 13.96 -10.35 1.53
C LEU A 66 14.84 -11.34 0.76
N PRO A 67 14.99 -12.60 1.23
CA PRO A 67 15.70 -13.62 0.49
C PRO A 67 15.09 -13.82 -0.90
N LYS A 68 15.93 -14.00 -1.94
CA LYS A 68 15.46 -14.21 -3.34
C LYS A 68 14.35 -15.25 -3.48
N ARG A 69 14.42 -16.34 -2.70
CA ARG A 69 13.38 -17.38 -2.69
C ARG A 69 12.03 -16.86 -2.18
N GLN A 70 12.02 -16.01 -1.16
CA GLN A 70 10.79 -15.43 -0.61
C GLN A 70 10.24 -14.32 -1.50
N LEU A 71 11.11 -13.51 -2.13
CA LEU A 71 10.71 -12.59 -3.20
C LEU A 71 9.99 -13.35 -4.31
N GLY A 72 10.58 -14.45 -4.80
CA GLY A 72 9.95 -15.27 -5.83
C GLY A 72 8.62 -15.90 -5.39
N VAL A 73 8.41 -16.18 -4.10
CA VAL A 73 7.11 -16.62 -3.58
C VAL A 73 6.10 -15.46 -3.59
N MET A 74 6.51 -14.27 -3.15
CA MET A 74 5.66 -13.06 -3.19
C MET A 74 5.27 -12.72 -4.64
N ASP A 75 6.21 -12.81 -5.58
CA ASP A 75 5.96 -12.58 -7.01
C ASP A 75 5.00 -13.64 -7.60
N LYS A 76 5.12 -14.90 -7.18
CA LYS A 76 4.17 -15.95 -7.56
C LYS A 76 2.77 -15.74 -7.00
N LEU A 77 2.60 -14.86 -6.00
CA LEU A 77 1.29 -14.50 -5.47
C LEU A 77 0.62 -13.37 -6.28
N LEU A 78 1.33 -12.72 -7.21
CA LEU A 78 0.78 -11.68 -8.09
C LEU A 78 -0.48 -12.11 -8.87
N PRO A 79 -0.62 -13.35 -9.38
CA PRO A 79 -1.85 -13.78 -10.07
C PRO A 79 -3.10 -13.72 -9.18
N TYR A 80 -2.93 -13.91 -7.87
CA TYR A 80 -4.01 -13.87 -6.88
C TYR A 80 -4.46 -12.45 -6.55
N LEU A 81 -3.67 -11.42 -6.91
CA LEU A 81 -4.10 -10.02 -6.82
C LEU A 81 -5.40 -9.75 -7.58
N LYS A 82 -5.64 -10.44 -8.70
CA LYS A 82 -6.89 -10.29 -9.47
C LYS A 82 -8.11 -10.74 -8.66
N ILE A 83 -7.93 -11.75 -7.80
CA ILE A 83 -8.98 -12.26 -6.92
C ILE A 83 -9.16 -11.30 -5.75
N GLU A 84 -8.08 -10.90 -5.08
CA GLU A 84 -8.12 -9.90 -4.00
C GLU A 84 -8.78 -8.59 -4.44
N TYR A 85 -8.46 -8.13 -5.65
CA TYR A 85 -9.03 -6.92 -6.23
C TYR A 85 -10.56 -7.01 -6.43
N LYS A 86 -11.07 -8.20 -6.80
CA LYS A 86 -12.52 -8.46 -6.89
C LYS A 86 -13.17 -8.51 -5.51
N LEU A 87 -12.49 -9.08 -4.52
CA LEU A 87 -12.99 -9.21 -3.14
C LEU A 87 -12.97 -7.90 -2.35
N ASN A 88 -12.18 -6.91 -2.80
CA ASN A 88 -12.07 -5.59 -2.15
C ASN A 88 -11.78 -5.69 -0.65
N LEU A 89 -10.73 -6.44 -0.30
CA LEU A 89 -10.36 -6.70 1.09
C LEU A 89 -10.10 -5.39 1.85
N PRO A 90 -10.42 -5.33 3.17
CA PRO A 90 -10.25 -4.12 3.98
C PRO A 90 -8.78 -3.86 4.37
N TYR A 91 -7.83 -4.68 3.93
CA TYR A 91 -6.40 -4.54 4.22
C TYR A 91 -5.54 -4.99 3.02
N GLY A 92 -4.29 -4.53 3.00
CA GLY A 92 -3.35 -4.82 1.92
C GLY A 92 -2.01 -4.13 2.14
N LEU A 93 -0.96 -4.60 1.44
CA LEU A 93 0.38 -4.02 1.53
C LEU A 93 0.42 -2.59 1.00
N SER A 94 -0.46 -2.26 0.05
CA SER A 94 -0.52 -0.95 -0.60
C SER A 94 -1.95 -0.43 -0.74
N LEU A 95 -2.09 0.90 -0.80
CA LEU A 95 -3.31 1.61 -1.14
C LEU A 95 -3.18 2.16 -2.56
N LEU A 96 -4.11 1.76 -3.44
CA LEU A 96 -4.30 2.34 -4.76
C LEU A 96 -5.37 3.42 -4.67
N VAL A 97 -5.02 4.63 -5.08
CA VAL A 97 -5.95 5.77 -5.16
C VAL A 97 -6.04 6.30 -6.58
N VAL A 98 -7.28 6.46 -7.06
CA VAL A 98 -7.61 7.23 -8.25
C VAL A 98 -8.35 8.46 -7.77
N ALA A 99 -7.76 9.62 -8.02
CA ALA A 99 -8.33 10.91 -7.66
C ALA A 99 -8.15 11.89 -8.81
N LYS A 100 -9.14 12.77 -8.98
CA LYS A 100 -9.12 13.86 -9.95
C LYS A 100 -8.49 15.10 -9.32
N LYS A 101 -7.61 15.75 -10.07
CA LYS A 101 -7.04 17.03 -9.69
C LYS A 101 -8.17 18.03 -9.43
N PRO A 102 -8.06 18.92 -8.42
CA PRO A 102 -8.97 20.04 -8.28
C PRO A 102 -9.11 20.76 -9.61
N LYS A 103 -10.35 21.07 -10.02
CA LYS A 103 -10.56 22.02 -11.13
C LYS A 103 -9.96 23.34 -10.67
N GLY A 104 -8.86 23.76 -11.28
CA GLY A 104 -8.23 25.02 -10.94
C GLY A 104 -9.24 26.15 -11.13
N HIS A 105 -9.50 26.93 -10.08
CA HIS A 105 -10.02 28.27 -10.25
C HIS A 105 -8.89 29.10 -10.86
N TYR A 106 -8.93 29.27 -12.19
CA TYR A 106 -8.28 30.40 -12.82
C TYR A 106 -9.18 31.62 -12.52
N SER A 107 -8.96 32.23 -11.37
CA SER A 107 -9.36 33.62 -11.10
C SER A 107 -8.27 34.56 -11.57
#